data_AF-A0A9E4VH68-F1
#
_entry.id   AF-A0A9E4VH68-F1
#
_cell.length_a   1.000
_cell.length_b   1.000
_cell.length_c   1.000
_cell.angle_alpha   90.00
_cell.angle_beta   90.00
_cell.angle_gamma   90.00
#
_symmetry.space_group_name_H-M   'P 1'
#
loop_
_entity.id
_entity.type
_entity.pdbx_description
1 polymer ?
#
loop_
_entity_poly.entity_id
_entity_poly.type
_entity_poly.pdbx_seq_one_letter_code
_entity_poly.pdbx_strand_id
1 'polypeptide(L)' 'MSDSGPEKEIRRRIARDGRITFEAFMRLALYHSDGGYYSTPAPFGESGDYYTGPAVHPAFGACIANQ' A
#
# COMPACT_ATOMS: atom_id res chain seq x y z
N MET A 1 -17.01 -2.00 -13.29
CA MET A 1 -16.30 -1.51 -12.08
C MET A 1 -16.47 -2.60 -11.05
N SER A 2 -15.39 -3.29 -10.72
CA SER A 2 -15.42 -4.46 -9.84
C SER A 2 -16.03 -4.08 -8.49
N ASP A 3 -17.01 -4.85 -8.03
CA ASP A 3 -17.73 -4.64 -6.77
C ASP A 3 -16.93 -5.20 -5.56
N SER A 4 -15.60 -5.25 -5.70
CA SER A 4 -14.63 -5.69 -4.71
C SER A 4 -13.52 -4.65 -4.58
N GLY A 5 -13.31 -4.16 -3.36
CA GLY A 5 -12.31 -3.15 -3.08
C GLY A 5 -12.12 -2.99 -1.57
N PRO A 6 -11.02 -2.36 -1.13
CA PRO A 6 -10.69 -2.26 0.29
C PRO A 6 -11.79 -1.57 1.10
N GLU A 7 -12.42 -0.52 0.57
CA GLU A 7 -13.52 0.18 1.27
C GLU A 7 -14.67 -0.77 1.60
N LYS A 8 -15.13 -1.54 0.61
CA LYS A 8 -16.26 -2.46 0.79
C LYS A 8 -15.92 -3.56 1.79
N GLU A 9 -14.70 -4.10 1.72
CA GLU A 9 -14.24 -5.12 2.66
C GLU A 9 -14.15 -4.59 4.10
N ILE A 10 -13.63 -3.36 4.27
CA ILE A 10 -13.58 -2.68 5.57
C ILE A 10 -15.00 -2.50 6.14
N ARG A 11 -15.95 -1.98 5.35
CA ARG A 11 -17.34 -1.80 5.77
C ARG A 11 -17.97 -3.14 6.16
N ARG A 12 -17.73 -4.20 5.38
CA ARG A 12 -18.24 -5.55 5.65
C ARG A 12 -17.72 -6.07 7.00
N ARG A 13 -16.42 -5.95 7.27
CA ARG A 13 -15.84 -6.40 8.55
C ARG A 13 -16.37 -5.60 9.72
N ILE A 14 -16.51 -4.28 9.57
CA ILE A 14 -17.06 -3.45 10.64
C ILE A 14 -18.52 -3.83 10.96
N ALA A 15 -19.32 -4.12 9.93
CA ALA A 15 -20.70 -4.54 10.13
C ALA A 15 -20.81 -5.92 10.80
N ARG A 16 -19.89 -6.85 10.51
CA ARG A 16 -19.90 -8.22 11.04
C ARG A 16 -19.28 -8.34 12.44
N ASP A 17 -18.12 -7.71 12.64
CA ASP A 17 -17.26 -7.93 13.81
C ASP A 17 -17.25 -6.72 14.77
N GLY A 18 -17.92 -5.63 14.41
CA GLY A 18 -17.87 -4.37 15.13
C GLY A 18 -16.59 -3.57 14.82
N ARG A 19 -16.07 -2.83 15.78
CA ARG A 19 -14.88 -1.99 15.56
C ARG A 19 -13.68 -2.88 15.19
N ILE A 20 -13.00 -2.55 14.09
CA ILE A 20 -11.73 -3.19 13.71
C ILE A 20 -10.55 -2.39 14.23
N THR A 21 -9.40 -3.05 14.38
CA THR A 21 -8.15 -2.37 14.71
C THR A 21 -7.68 -1.50 13.54
N PHE A 22 -6.87 -0.48 13.85
CA PHE A 22 -6.21 0.31 12.81
C PHE A 22 -5.31 -0.56 11.92
N GLU A 23 -4.67 -1.57 12.50
CA GLU A 23 -3.87 -2.55 11.77
C GLU A 23 -4.69 -3.34 10.73
N ALA A 24 -5.91 -3.76 11.08
CA ALA A 24 -6.83 -4.42 10.15
C ALA A 24 -7.28 -3.48 9.02
N PHE A 25 -7.59 -2.23 9.34
CA PHE A 25 -7.90 -1.20 8.36
C PHE A 25 -6.74 -0.98 7.38
N MET A 26 -5.54 -0.72 7.88
CA MET A 26 -4.36 -0.42 7.07
C MET A 26 -3.98 -1.60 6.18
N ARG A 27 -4.07 -2.83 6.68
CA ARG A 27 -3.83 -4.02 5.88
C ARG A 27 -4.73 -4.07 4.64
N LEU A 28 -6.02 -3.78 4.80
CA LEU A 28 -6.96 -3.77 3.69
C LEU A 28 -6.69 -2.61 2.74
N ALA A 29 -6.58 -1.39 3.26
CA ALA A 29 -6.32 -0.20 2.44
C ALA A 29 -5.05 -0.33 1.60
N LEU A 30 -3.98 -0.91 2.16
CA LEU A 30 -2.70 -1.02 1.49
C LEU A 30 -2.57 -2.26 0.60
N TYR A 31 -3.12 -3.40 1.00
CA TYR A 31 -2.76 -4.69 0.39
C TYR A 31 -3.95 -5.52 -0.11
N HIS A 32 -5.16 -4.95 -0.15
CA HIS A 32 -6.27 -5.66 -0.78
C HIS A 32 -5.98 -5.93 -2.26
N SER A 33 -6.14 -7.20 -2.69
CA SER A 33 -5.75 -7.64 -4.04
C SER A 33 -6.46 -6.89 -5.16
N ASP A 34 -7.67 -6.39 -4.89
CA ASP A 34 -8.42 -5.52 -5.80
C ASP A 34 -8.43 -4.09 -5.24
N GLY A 35 -7.62 -3.19 -5.80
CA GLY A 35 -7.62 -1.76 -5.45
C GLY A 35 -6.93 -1.36 -4.16
N GLY A 36 -6.17 -2.24 -3.51
CA GLY A 36 -5.25 -1.86 -2.43
C GLY A 36 -4.09 -1.03 -2.98
N TYR A 37 -3.62 -0.05 -2.21
CA TYR A 37 -2.63 0.93 -2.67
C TYR A 37 -1.32 0.33 -3.21
N TYR A 38 -0.78 -0.72 -2.58
CA TYR A 38 0.41 -1.43 -3.04
C TYR A 38 0.11 -2.61 -3.97
N SER A 39 -1.17 -2.85 -4.28
CA SER A 39 -1.61 -3.87 -5.24
C SER A 39 -1.84 -3.27 -6.64
N THR A 40 -1.67 -1.96 -6.80
CA THR A 40 -1.67 -1.27 -8.10
C THR A 40 -0.24 -1.05 -8.61
N PRO A 41 -0.05 -0.83 -9.94
CA PRO A 41 1.28 -0.62 -10.49
C PRO A 41 1.98 0.63 -9.92
N ALA A 42 3.24 0.45 -9.51
CA ALA A 42 4.25 1.47 -9.23
C ALA A 42 3.78 2.74 -8.47
N PRO A 43 3.51 2.64 -7.15
CA PRO A 43 3.13 3.81 -6.35
C PRO A 43 4.29 4.77 -6.01
N PHE A 44 5.50 4.53 -6.52
CA PHE A 44 6.71 5.30 -6.21
C PHE A 44 7.47 5.73 -7.47
N GLY A 45 8.29 6.78 -7.32
CA GLY A 45 9.10 7.36 -8.41
C GLY A 45 8.45 8.58 -9.06
N GLU A 46 8.89 8.94 -10.27
CA GLU A 46 8.45 10.16 -10.98
C GLU A 46 6.93 10.22 -11.21
N SER A 47 6.32 9.07 -11.48
CA SER A 47 4.88 8.93 -11.69
C SER A 47 4.11 8.43 -10.46
N GLY A 48 4.80 8.25 -9.33
CA GLY A 48 4.21 7.77 -8.08
C GLY A 48 3.99 8.90 -7.07
N ASP A 49 3.45 8.56 -5.90
CA ASP A 49 3.13 9.56 -4.87
C ASP A 49 4.35 9.98 -4.03
N TYR A 50 5.43 9.20 -4.08
CA TYR A 50 6.64 9.47 -3.32
C TYR A 50 7.90 8.88 -3.97
N TYR A 51 9.05 9.44 -3.60
CA TYR A 51 10.36 8.91 -3.95
C TYR A 51 10.94 8.03 -2.84
N THR A 52 11.74 7.05 -3.22
CA THR A 52 12.57 6.27 -2.31
C THR A 52 14.05 6.50 -2.63
N GLY A 53 14.95 6.26 -1.67
CA GLY A 53 16.40 6.42 -1.88
C GLY A 53 16.92 5.77 -3.17
N PRO A 54 16.58 4.48 -3.44
CA PRO A 54 16.95 3.81 -4.69
C PRO A 54 16.39 4.48 -5.96
N ALA A 55 15.21 5.12 -5.88
CA ALA A 55 14.61 5.82 -7.01
C ALA A 55 15.23 7.19 -7.29
N VAL A 56 15.94 7.79 -6.31
CA VAL A 56 16.54 9.13 -6.45
C VAL A 56 17.93 9.06 -7.09
N HIS A 57 18.82 8.18 -6.60
CA HIS A 57 20.19 8.12 -7.12
C HIS A 57 20.91 6.78 -6.81
N PRO A 58 21.70 6.22 -7.75
CA PRO A 58 22.44 4.97 -7.54
C PRO A 58 23.40 4.97 -6.35
N ALA A 59 23.88 6.15 -5.93
CA ALA A 59 24.75 6.31 -4.77
C ALA A 59 24.14 5.72 -3.48
N PHE A 60 22.80 5.74 -3.33
CA PHE A 60 22.15 5.11 -2.18
C PHE A 60 22.52 3.62 -2.07
N GLY A 61 22.43 2.88 -3.17
CA GLY A 61 22.81 1.46 -3.21
C GLY A 61 24.31 1.25 -2.99
N ALA A 62 25.15 2.11 -3.55
CA ALA A 62 26.60 2.06 -3.33
C ALA A 62 26.98 2.27 -1.86
N CYS A 63 26.31 3.18 -1.14
CA CYS A 63 26.54 3.39 0.28
C CYS A 63 26.14 2.16 1.12
N ILE A 64 24.97 1.56 0.87
CA ILE A 64 24.51 0.37 1.61
C ILE A 64 25.44 -0.83 1.38
N ALA A 65 25.94 -1.02 0.15
CA ALA A 65 26.83 -2.14 -0.17
C ALA A 65 28.19 -2.10 0.55
N ASN A 66 28.59 -0.94 1.06
CA ASN A 66 29.86 -0.72 1.75
C ASN A 66 29.69 -0.52 3.27
N GLN A 67 28.54 -0.89 3.85
CA GLN A 67 28.29 -0.84 5.30
C GLN A 67 28.95 -1.99 6.07
#